data_AF-T1BRK9-F1
#
_entry.id   AF-T1BRK9-F1
#
_cell.length_a   1.000
_cell.length_b   1.000
_cell.length_c   1.000
_cell.angle_alpha   90.00
_cell.angle_beta   90.00
_cell.angle_gamma   90.00
#
_symmetry.space_group_name_H-M   'P 1'
#
loop_
_entity.id
_entity.type
_entity.pdbx_description
1 polymer ?
#
loop_
_entity_poly.entity_id
_entity_poly.type
_entity_poly.pdbx_seq_one_letter_code
_entity_poly.pdbx_strand_id
1 'polypeptide(L)'
;MFAIGGVWAHLLPGYSIVSEPGAGVPQTPLQQVVTTAAGAWQSNFAAQPILWLVPLLGFAGMLGALLAARAGRSYLGWWLGALAWIGVIGTAGVSLFPFMLPSSSNPSVSLTVWNSSSSELTLLWMLGFALVFVPLILWYTSWAFWVMRGKVSAEKIAEDEHAY
;
A
#
# COMPACT_ATOMS: atom_id res chain seq x y z
N MET A 1 2.95 16.75 -4.24
CA MET A 1 1.77 16.34 -3.45
C MET A 1 2.14 15.42 -2.30
N PHE A 2 2.92 14.34 -2.50
CA PHE A 2 3.30 13.42 -1.41
C PHE A 2 3.93 14.11 -0.18
N ALA A 3 4.96 14.96 -0.36
CA ALA A 3 5.57 15.72 0.74
C ALA A 3 4.57 16.63 1.49
N ILE A 4 3.72 17.34 0.74
CA ILE A 4 2.68 18.21 1.30
C ILE A 4 1.68 17.36 2.10
N GLY A 5 1.27 16.21 1.56
CA GLY A 5 0.41 15.25 2.26
C GLY A 5 1.02 14.73 3.56
N GLY A 6 2.32 14.46 3.57
CA GLY A 6 3.03 14.06 4.79
C GLY A 6 3.06 15.16 5.86
N VAL A 7 3.35 16.42 5.47
CA VAL A 7 3.28 17.57 6.38
C VAL A 7 1.86 17.79 6.87
N TRP A 8 0.87 17.70 6.00
CA TRP A 8 -0.53 17.87 6.37
C TRP A 8 -1.03 16.76 7.30
N ALA A 9 -0.63 15.51 7.06
CA ALA A 9 -0.95 14.38 7.93
C ALA A 9 -0.36 14.53 9.35
N HIS A 10 0.73 15.28 9.50
CA HIS A 10 1.29 15.60 10.82
C HIS A 10 0.42 16.58 11.61
N LEU A 11 -0.38 17.40 10.92
CA LEU A 11 -1.29 18.36 11.54
C LEU A 11 -2.66 17.74 11.90
N LEU A 12 -2.97 16.56 11.36
CA LEU A 12 -4.25 15.90 11.62
C LEU A 12 -4.20 15.11 12.94
N PRO A 13 -5.29 15.14 13.73
CA PRO A 13 -5.41 14.25 14.88
C PRO A 13 -5.43 12.80 14.37
N GLY A 14 -4.57 11.95 14.95
CA GLY A 14 -4.57 10.52 14.69
C GLY A 14 -5.38 9.76 15.72
N TYR A 15 -5.46 8.45 15.54
CA TYR A 15 -6.20 7.54 16.42
C TYR A 15 -5.23 6.62 17.13
N SER A 16 -5.48 6.35 18.40
CA SER A 16 -4.67 5.43 19.21
C SER A 16 -5.58 4.56 20.06
N ILE A 17 -5.24 3.27 20.13
CA ILE A 17 -6.00 2.30 20.92
C ILE A 17 -5.50 2.35 22.36
N VAL A 18 -6.43 2.61 23.29
CA VAL A 18 -6.15 2.72 24.74
C VAL A 18 -6.28 1.36 25.41
N SER A 19 -7.29 0.57 25.01
CA SER A 19 -7.50 -0.78 25.52
C SER A 19 -8.13 -1.68 24.45
N GLU A 20 -7.64 -2.91 24.39
CA GLU A 20 -8.18 -3.98 23.54
C GLU A 20 -8.59 -5.18 24.41
N PRO A 21 -9.57 -5.99 23.97
CA PRO A 21 -9.79 -7.31 24.52
C PRO A 21 -8.52 -8.17 24.47
N GLY A 22 -8.35 -9.05 25.47
CA GLY A 22 -7.20 -9.95 25.54
C GLY A 22 -7.02 -10.83 24.30
N ALA A 23 -5.79 -11.31 24.09
CA ALA A 23 -5.46 -12.20 22.97
C ALA A 23 -6.32 -13.47 22.96
N GLY A 24 -6.78 -13.87 21.77
CA GLY A 24 -7.62 -15.07 21.59
C GLY A 24 -9.12 -14.86 21.83
N VAL A 25 -9.54 -13.66 22.26
CA VAL A 25 -10.96 -13.29 22.32
C VAL A 25 -11.41 -12.78 20.95
N PRO A 26 -12.60 -13.19 20.44
CA PRO A 26 -13.18 -12.60 19.23
C PRO A 26 -13.27 -11.07 19.38
N GLN A 27 -12.46 -10.37 18.60
CA GLN A 27 -12.36 -8.92 18.62
C GLN A 27 -13.56 -8.33 17.87
N THR A 28 -14.36 -7.51 18.56
CA THR A 28 -15.44 -6.75 17.92
C THR A 28 -15.23 -5.24 18.12
N PRO A 29 -15.68 -4.38 17.19
CA PRO A 29 -15.48 -2.93 17.29
C PRO A 29 -16.06 -2.30 18.57
N LEU A 30 -16.98 -2.98 19.27
CA LEU A 30 -17.62 -2.45 20.49
C LEU A 30 -16.80 -2.66 21.77
N GLN A 31 -15.73 -3.46 21.72
CA GLN A 31 -14.98 -3.85 22.92
C GLN A 31 -13.66 -3.08 23.10
N GLN A 32 -13.18 -2.40 22.07
CA GLN A 32 -11.97 -1.56 22.14
C GLN A 32 -12.31 -0.14 22.61
N VAL A 33 -11.34 0.53 23.21
CA VAL A 33 -11.42 1.96 23.50
C VAL A 33 -10.37 2.67 22.66
N VAL A 34 -10.82 3.59 21.82
CA VAL A 34 -9.96 4.38 20.94
C VAL A 34 -10.13 5.85 21.28
N THR A 35 -9.01 6.56 21.33
CA THR A 35 -9.00 8.01 21.50
C THR A 35 -8.29 8.68 20.33
N THR A 36 -8.56 9.97 20.13
CA THR A 36 -7.79 10.80 19.21
C THR A 36 -6.60 11.41 19.94
N ALA A 37 -5.45 11.42 19.28
CA ALA A 37 -4.22 12.00 19.82
C ALA A 37 -3.43 12.71 18.72
N ALA A 38 -2.86 13.87 19.07
CA ALA A 38 -1.99 14.61 18.17
C ALA A 38 -0.74 13.78 17.86
N GLY A 39 -0.39 13.67 16.59
CA GLY A 39 0.79 12.91 16.16
C GLY A 39 0.66 11.38 16.19
N ALA A 40 -0.53 10.83 16.49
CA ALA A 40 -0.70 9.37 16.57
C ALA A 40 -0.41 8.65 15.24
N TRP A 41 -0.61 9.33 14.10
CA TRP A 41 -0.23 8.81 12.77
C TRP A 41 1.28 8.59 12.58
N GLN A 42 2.12 9.18 13.44
CA GLN A 42 3.57 9.01 13.43
C GLN A 42 4.07 8.03 14.49
N SER A 43 3.18 7.51 15.34
CA SER A 43 3.54 6.65 16.47
C SER A 43 4.30 5.39 16.02
N ASN A 44 3.89 4.76 14.93
CA ASN A 44 4.59 3.59 14.37
C ASN A 44 6.01 3.92 13.92
N PHE A 45 6.21 5.08 13.27
CA PHE A 45 7.52 5.52 12.84
C PHE A 45 8.44 5.88 14.02
N ALA A 46 7.87 6.39 15.11
CA ALA A 46 8.61 6.64 16.35
C ALA A 46 8.96 5.34 17.08
N ALA A 47 8.03 4.37 17.12
CA ALA A 47 8.23 3.08 17.76
C ALA A 47 9.23 2.17 17.00
N GLN A 48 9.23 2.25 15.67
CA GLN A 48 10.11 1.47 14.80
C GLN A 48 10.74 2.38 13.74
N PRO A 49 11.88 3.04 14.04
CA PRO A 49 12.52 4.01 13.14
C PRO A 49 12.89 3.47 11.76
N ILE A 50 13.09 2.15 11.63
CA ILE A 50 13.33 1.49 10.33
C ILE A 50 12.20 1.74 9.33
N LEU A 51 10.98 2.00 9.81
CA LEU A 51 9.82 2.26 8.96
C LEU A 51 9.93 3.58 8.18
N TRP A 52 10.83 4.50 8.57
CA TRP A 52 11.16 5.68 7.76
C TRP A 52 11.77 5.35 6.40
N LEU A 53 12.29 4.13 6.22
CA LEU A 53 12.74 3.67 4.91
C LEU A 53 11.59 3.62 3.90
N VAL A 54 10.35 3.43 4.33
CA VAL A 54 9.17 3.33 3.45
C VAL A 54 8.88 4.65 2.71
N PRO A 55 8.66 5.80 3.39
CA PRO A 55 8.51 7.08 2.70
C PRO A 55 9.78 7.50 1.96
N LEU A 56 10.97 7.16 2.49
CA LEU A 56 12.23 7.42 1.79
C LEU A 56 12.30 6.69 0.44
N LEU A 57 11.85 5.44 0.39
CA LEU A 57 11.70 4.67 -0.84
C LEU A 57 10.76 5.36 -1.83
N GLY A 58 9.66 5.92 -1.34
CA GLY A 58 8.72 6.72 -2.13
C GLY A 58 9.39 7.91 -2.80
N PHE A 59 10.12 8.72 -2.03
CA PHE A 59 10.87 9.87 -2.56
C PHE A 59 12.01 9.46 -3.51
N ALA A 60 12.78 8.45 -3.13
CA ALA A 60 13.89 7.93 -3.94
C ALA A 60 13.38 7.39 -5.28
N GLY A 61 12.26 6.66 -5.28
CA GLY A 61 11.59 6.18 -6.48
C GLY A 61 11.12 7.33 -7.38
N MET A 62 10.45 8.34 -6.81
CA MET A 62 9.97 9.50 -7.59
C MET A 62 11.11 10.30 -8.23
N LEU A 63 12.12 10.67 -7.43
CA LEU A 63 13.27 11.42 -7.92
C LEU A 63 14.09 10.60 -8.91
N GLY A 64 14.32 9.33 -8.60
CA GLY A 64 15.02 8.39 -9.46
C GLY A 64 14.31 8.21 -10.80
N ALA A 65 12.99 8.06 -10.80
CA ALA A 65 12.19 7.92 -12.02
C ALA A 65 12.28 9.17 -12.90
N LEU A 66 12.21 10.36 -12.30
CA LEU A 66 12.37 11.63 -13.03
C LEU A 66 13.75 11.75 -13.68
N LEU A 67 14.81 11.42 -12.94
CA LEU A 67 16.17 11.46 -13.47
C LEU A 67 16.39 10.42 -14.57
N ALA A 68 15.88 9.19 -14.40
CA ALA A 68 15.96 8.14 -15.40
C ALA A 68 15.19 8.51 -16.68
N ALA A 69 14.01 9.13 -16.55
CA ALA A 69 13.24 9.62 -17.68
C ALA A 69 13.99 10.73 -18.44
N ARG A 70 14.60 11.69 -17.73
CA ARG A 70 15.43 12.75 -18.34
C ARG A 70 16.68 12.19 -19.03
N ALA A 71 17.24 11.10 -18.51
CA ALA A 71 18.38 10.42 -19.11
C ALA A 71 18.00 9.47 -20.26
N GLY A 72 16.72 9.43 -20.69
CA GLY A 72 16.24 8.52 -21.74
C GLY A 72 16.26 7.04 -21.35
N ARG A 73 16.40 6.72 -20.06
CA ARG A 73 16.46 5.35 -19.53
C ARG A 73 15.07 4.88 -19.07
N SER A 74 14.15 4.72 -20.02
CA SER A 74 12.74 4.44 -19.75
C SER A 74 12.50 3.19 -18.89
N TYR A 75 13.27 2.11 -19.09
CA TYR A 75 13.15 0.89 -18.28
C TYR A 75 13.47 1.12 -16.80
N LEU A 76 14.54 1.86 -16.50
CA LEU A 76 14.88 2.21 -15.11
C LEU A 76 13.83 3.16 -14.52
N GLY A 77 13.34 4.12 -15.33
CA GLY A 77 12.27 5.03 -14.93
C GLY A 77 11.00 4.29 -14.52
N TRP A 78 10.63 3.24 -15.24
CA TRP A 78 9.46 2.41 -14.93
C TRP A 78 9.59 1.69 -13.57
N TRP A 79 10.71 1.01 -13.33
CA TRP A 79 10.93 0.31 -12.04
C TRP A 79 11.04 1.28 -10.85
N LEU A 80 11.70 2.42 -11.03
CA LEU A 80 11.77 3.46 -9.99
C LEU A 80 10.39 4.07 -9.72
N GLY A 81 9.55 4.20 -10.75
CA GLY A 81 8.15 4.57 -10.61
C GLY A 81 7.35 3.54 -9.81
N ALA A 82 7.56 2.24 -10.04
CA ALA A 82 6.92 1.19 -9.24
C ALA A 82 7.35 1.27 -7.75
N LEU A 83 8.63 1.52 -7.48
CA LEU A 83 9.12 1.75 -6.11
C LEU A 83 8.50 3.00 -5.47
N ALA A 84 8.27 4.06 -6.24
CA ALA A 84 7.56 5.24 -5.76
C ALA A 84 6.14 4.88 -5.29
N TRP A 85 5.39 4.12 -6.09
CA TRP A 85 4.05 3.64 -5.72
C TRP A 85 4.07 2.81 -4.45
N ILE A 86 4.98 1.85 -4.34
CA ILE A 86 5.15 1.01 -3.14
C ILE A 86 5.43 1.87 -1.92
N GLY A 87 6.36 2.84 -2.02
CA GLY A 87 6.69 3.72 -0.90
C GLY A 87 5.54 4.63 -0.48
N VAL A 88 4.80 5.20 -1.44
CA VAL A 88 3.65 6.08 -1.15
C VAL A 88 2.50 5.31 -0.49
N ILE A 89 2.09 4.19 -1.08
CA ILE A 89 1.01 3.34 -0.52
C ILE A 89 1.44 2.75 0.82
N GLY A 90 2.68 2.26 0.90
CA GLY A 90 3.25 1.70 2.12
C GLY A 90 3.31 2.73 3.26
N THR A 91 3.62 4.00 2.97
CA THR A 91 3.64 5.06 4.00
C THR A 91 2.26 5.27 4.61
N ALA A 92 1.20 5.26 3.79
CA ALA A 92 -0.17 5.33 4.29
C ALA A 92 -0.51 4.09 5.14
N GLY A 93 -0.15 2.89 4.68
CA GLY A 93 -0.36 1.65 5.44
C GLY A 93 0.36 1.63 6.79
N VAL A 94 1.63 2.02 6.83
CA VAL A 94 2.40 2.13 8.07
C VAL A 94 1.83 3.19 9.00
N SER A 95 1.40 4.32 8.46
CA SER A 95 0.83 5.40 9.27
C SER A 95 -0.50 4.98 9.90
N LEU A 96 -1.36 4.32 9.12
CA LEU A 96 -2.70 3.91 9.56
C LEU A 96 -2.69 2.69 10.48
N PHE A 97 -1.72 1.79 10.37
CA PHE A 97 -1.67 0.54 11.15
C PHE A 97 -1.83 0.81 12.66
N PRO A 98 -2.69 0.07 13.39
CA PRO A 98 -3.51 -1.08 12.96
C PRO A 98 -4.90 -0.73 12.41
N PHE A 99 -5.22 0.56 12.24
CA PHE A 99 -6.51 1.01 11.72
C PHE A 99 -6.63 0.79 10.20
N MET A 100 -7.79 0.31 9.77
CA MET A 100 -8.19 0.21 8.37
C MET A 100 -9.16 1.33 8.01
N LEU A 101 -10.12 1.61 8.90
CA LEU A 101 -11.11 2.66 8.71
C LEU A 101 -11.46 3.32 10.06
N PRO A 102 -10.84 4.48 10.39
CA PRO A 102 -11.16 5.20 11.61
C PRO A 102 -12.52 5.89 11.53
N SER A 103 -13.28 5.84 12.62
CA SER A 103 -14.59 6.51 12.73
C SER A 103 -14.45 7.88 13.37
N SER A 104 -14.96 8.92 12.70
CA SER A 104 -14.93 10.30 13.20
C SER A 104 -16.02 10.62 14.22
N SER A 105 -17.17 9.95 14.14
CA SER A 105 -18.31 10.19 15.04
C SER A 105 -18.20 9.44 16.36
N ASN A 106 -17.62 8.24 16.33
CA ASN A 106 -17.34 7.44 17.52
C ASN A 106 -16.02 6.69 17.32
N PRO A 107 -14.89 7.22 17.82
CA PRO A 107 -13.57 6.61 17.62
C PRO A 107 -13.48 5.14 18.04
N SER A 108 -14.19 4.73 19.10
CA SER A 108 -14.13 3.35 19.61
C SER A 108 -14.66 2.31 18.62
N VAL A 109 -15.55 2.68 17.69
CA VAL A 109 -16.06 1.75 16.66
C VAL A 109 -15.22 1.70 15.39
N SER A 110 -13.98 2.21 15.43
CA SER A 110 -13.06 2.18 14.30
C SER A 110 -12.74 0.75 13.86
N LEU A 111 -12.64 0.51 12.55
CA LEU A 111 -12.24 -0.79 12.03
C LEU A 111 -10.73 -0.93 12.05
N THR A 112 -10.26 -1.98 12.71
CA THR A 112 -8.83 -2.33 12.85
C THR A 112 -8.61 -3.70 12.24
N VAL A 113 -7.37 -4.00 11.87
CA VAL A 113 -7.00 -5.32 11.33
C VAL A 113 -7.40 -6.48 12.26
N TRP A 114 -7.52 -6.22 13.56
CA TRP A 114 -7.89 -7.19 14.58
C TRP A 114 -9.38 -7.44 14.68
N ASN A 115 -10.21 -6.39 14.59
CA ASN A 115 -11.67 -6.51 14.77
C ASN A 115 -12.44 -6.73 13.46
N SER A 116 -11.79 -6.52 12.32
CA SER A 116 -12.42 -6.62 10.99
C SER A 116 -11.83 -7.76 10.15
N SER A 117 -11.20 -8.75 10.78
CA SER A 117 -10.71 -9.96 10.10
C SER A 117 -11.79 -11.04 10.05
N SER A 118 -11.75 -11.90 9.03
CA SER A 118 -12.54 -13.13 9.00
C SER A 118 -12.11 -14.13 10.08
N SER A 119 -12.89 -15.19 10.27
CA SER A 119 -12.50 -16.30 11.15
C SER A 119 -11.18 -16.94 10.69
N GLU A 120 -10.46 -17.54 11.63
CA GLU A 120 -9.17 -18.20 11.36
C GLU A 120 -9.29 -19.25 10.25
N LEU A 121 -10.34 -20.06 10.28
CA LEU A 121 -10.60 -21.07 9.24
C LEU A 121 -10.71 -20.44 7.85
N THR A 122 -11.50 -19.39 7.69
CA THR A 122 -11.67 -18.71 6.41
C THR A 122 -10.37 -18.04 5.97
N LEU A 123 -9.64 -17.41 6.90
CA LEU A 123 -8.36 -16.75 6.61
C LEU A 123 -7.31 -17.77 6.11
N LEU A 124 -7.23 -18.94 6.73
CA LEU A 124 -6.34 -20.03 6.30
C LEU A 124 -6.69 -20.56 4.90
N TRP A 125 -7.98 -20.72 4.59
CA TRP A 125 -8.41 -21.09 3.24
C TRP A 125 -8.05 -20.03 2.21
N MET A 126 -8.28 -18.74 2.50
CA MET A 126 -7.93 -17.66 1.59
C MET A 126 -6.41 -17.52 1.42
N LEU A 127 -5.62 -17.74 2.47
CA LEU A 127 -4.16 -17.80 2.38
C LEU A 127 -3.70 -18.94 1.47
N GLY A 128 -4.28 -20.13 1.63
CA GLY A 128 -4.00 -21.28 0.76
C GLY A 128 -4.28 -20.97 -0.71
N PHE A 129 -5.41 -20.34 -1.02
CA PHE A 129 -5.71 -19.89 -2.39
C PHE A 129 -4.76 -18.81 -2.87
N ALA A 130 -4.45 -17.81 -2.06
CA ALA A 130 -3.52 -16.75 -2.43
C ALA A 130 -2.13 -17.31 -2.77
N LEU A 131 -1.63 -18.27 -2.00
CA LEU A 131 -0.33 -18.91 -2.22
C LEU A 131 -0.26 -19.70 -3.54
N VAL A 132 -1.38 -20.22 -4.04
CA VAL A 132 -1.42 -20.96 -5.31
C VAL A 132 -1.72 -20.03 -6.49
N PHE A 133 -2.78 -19.22 -6.38
CA PHE A 133 -3.27 -18.43 -7.50
C PHE A 133 -2.47 -17.16 -7.75
N VAL A 134 -1.94 -16.49 -6.72
CA VAL A 134 -1.14 -15.26 -6.94
C VAL A 134 0.12 -15.56 -7.76
N PRO A 135 0.96 -16.58 -7.42
CA PRO A 135 2.11 -16.92 -8.25
C PRO A 135 1.72 -17.37 -9.65
N LEU A 136 0.62 -18.12 -9.80
CA LEU A 136 0.13 -18.58 -11.11
C LEU A 136 -0.32 -17.42 -12.00
N ILE A 137 -1.03 -16.44 -11.43
CA ILE A 137 -1.43 -15.22 -12.13
C ILE A 137 -0.18 -14.43 -12.54
N LEU A 138 0.77 -14.21 -11.62
CA LEU A 138 2.02 -13.52 -11.93
C LEU A 138 2.81 -14.22 -13.04
N TRP A 139 2.86 -15.55 -13.04
CA TRP A 139 3.51 -16.34 -14.09
C TRP A 139 2.86 -16.10 -15.45
N TYR A 140 1.54 -16.29 -15.56
CA TYR A 140 0.83 -16.14 -16.82
C TYR A 140 0.84 -14.69 -17.32
N THR A 141 0.64 -13.71 -16.44
CA THR A 141 0.73 -12.30 -16.80
C THR A 141 2.14 -11.93 -17.27
N SER A 142 3.20 -12.42 -16.61
CA SER A 142 4.58 -12.20 -17.05
C SER A 142 4.86 -12.84 -18.41
N TRP A 143 4.33 -14.05 -18.66
CA TRP A 143 4.42 -14.70 -19.96
C TRP A 143 3.70 -13.89 -21.05
N ALA A 144 2.49 -13.39 -20.76
CA ALA A 144 1.74 -12.56 -21.72
C ALA A 144 2.50 -11.27 -22.07
N PHE A 145 3.06 -10.56 -21.08
CA PHE A 145 3.93 -9.39 -21.32
C PHE A 145 5.20 -9.76 -22.08
N TRP A 146 5.75 -10.96 -21.87
CA TRP A 146 6.91 -11.44 -22.61
C TRP A 146 6.58 -11.76 -24.07
N VAL A 147 5.40 -12.32 -24.37
CA VAL A 147 4.94 -12.58 -25.73
C VAL A 147 4.65 -11.28 -26.47
N MET A 148 4.00 -10.32 -25.82
CA MET A 148 3.65 -9.01 -26.40
C MET A 148 4.80 -7.99 -26.41
N ARG A 149 6.00 -8.37 -25.99
CA ARG A 149 7.13 -7.43 -25.90
C ARG A 149 7.50 -6.92 -27.30
N GLY A 150 7.55 -5.62 -27.46
CA GLY A 150 7.93 -4.99 -28.71
C GLY A 150 7.60 -3.51 -28.68
N LYS A 151 8.31 -2.71 -29.48
CA LYS A 151 7.91 -1.33 -29.71
C LYS A 151 6.78 -1.34 -30.74
N VAL A 152 5.69 -0.67 -30.40
CA VAL A 152 4.64 -0.36 -31.36
C VAL A 152 5.14 0.82 -32.20
N SER A 153 5.29 0.63 -33.52
CA SER A 153 5.62 1.70 -34.47
C SER A 153 4.40 2.04 -35.32
N ALA A 154 4.26 3.30 -35.70
CA ALA A 154 3.14 3.76 -36.53
C ALA A 154 3.13 3.05 -37.90
N GLU A 155 4.30 2.74 -38.48
CA GLU A 155 4.37 1.99 -39.75
C GLU A 155 3.81 0.57 -39.60
N LYS A 156 4.05 -0.11 -38.47
CA LYS A 156 3.51 -1.46 -38.22
C LYS A 156 2.00 -1.49 -38.08
N ILE A 157 1.40 -0.40 -37.61
CA ILE A 157 -0.06 -0.27 -37.50
C ILE A 157 -0.65 0.02 -38.89
N ALA A 158 0.02 0.84 -39.71
CA ALA A 158 -0.47 1.21 -41.03
C ALA A 158 -0.43 0.06 -42.05
N GLU A 159 0.45 -0.93 -41.86
CA GLU A 159 0.55 -2.12 -42.73
C GLU A 159 -0.44 -3.25 -42.36
N ASP A 160 -1.10 -3.16 -41.22
CA ASP A 160 -2.03 -4.21 -40.74
C ASP A 160 -3.49 -3.77 -40.93
N GLU A 161 -4.14 -4.25 -42.00
CA GLU A 161 -5.54 -3.93 -42.36
C GLU A 161 -6.57 -4.31 -41.28
N HIS A 162 -6.16 -5.02 -40.22
CA HIS A 162 -7.02 -5.44 -39.11
C HIS A 162 -6.54 -4.97 -37.73
N ALA A 163 -5.52 -4.11 -37.66
CA ALA A 163 -5.11 -3.48 -36.41
C ALA A 163 -6.06 -2.33 -36.02
N TYR A 164 -6.46 -2.29 -34.73
CA TYR A 164 -7.22 -1.19 -34.10
C TYR A 164 -6.31 -0.21 -33.37
#